data_AF-A0AAV8WIJ7-F1
#
_entry.id   AF-A0AAV8WIJ7-F1
#
_cell.length_a   1.000
_cell.length_b   1.000
_cell.length_c   1.000
_cell.angle_alpha   90.00
_cell.angle_beta   90.00
_cell.angle_gamma   90.00
#
_symmetry.space_group_name_H-M   'P 1'
#
loop_
_entity.id
_entity.type
_entity.pdbx_description
1 polymer ?
#
loop_
_entity_poly.entity_id
_entity_poly.type
_entity_poly.pdbx_seq_one_letter_code
_entity_poly.pdbx_strand_id
1 'polypeptide(L)'
;MIAADKVLQLHRPHQMTFTKAITLNIYTLKMERENVLLFLTTVQIAATALYTAWKLRKTKRWRSRRWWVRPIMARREEHGDFATLFQELKEDPVLFFRYTRMNVPTFYELLHLISPHITKAKCQAFYIS
;
A
#
# COMPACT_ATOMS: atom_id res chain seq x y z
N MET A 1 8.36 -75.11 46.21
CA MET A 1 7.66 -74.65 44.98
C MET A 1 6.37 -73.88 45.28
N ILE A 2 6.35 -72.98 46.29
CA ILE A 2 5.15 -72.18 46.63
C ILE A 2 5.62 -70.82 47.17
N ALA A 3 6.22 -69.99 46.33
CA ALA A 3 6.59 -68.62 46.72
C ALA A 3 6.58 -67.62 45.56
N ALA A 4 6.50 -68.08 44.30
CA ALA A 4 6.44 -67.20 43.14
C ALA A 4 5.00 -66.72 42.82
N ASP A 5 3.97 -67.41 43.31
CA ASP A 5 2.58 -67.15 42.91
C ASP A 5 1.85 -66.05 43.71
N LYS A 6 2.47 -65.51 44.77
CA LYS A 6 1.88 -64.42 45.57
C LYS A 6 2.27 -63.01 45.13
N VAL A 7 3.20 -62.88 44.19
CA VAL A 7 3.60 -61.56 43.65
C VAL A 7 2.61 -61.06 42.58
N LEU A 8 1.70 -61.92 42.11
CA LEU A 8 0.70 -61.60 41.09
C LEU A 8 -0.71 -61.31 41.66
N GLN A 9 -0.84 -60.89 42.92
CA GLN A 9 -2.14 -60.55 43.54
C GLN A 9 -2.14 -59.22 44.32
N LEU A 10 -1.46 -58.19 43.81
CA LEU A 10 -1.71 -56.80 44.25
C LEU A 10 -2.29 -55.97 43.12
N HIS A 11 -3.39 -56.47 42.55
CA HIS A 11 -4.32 -55.68 41.77
C HIS A 11 -5.14 -54.79 42.73
N ARG A 12 -4.75 -53.53 42.89
CA ARG A 12 -5.56 -52.47 43.55
C ARG A 12 -6.20 -51.59 42.47
N PRO A 13 -7.43 -51.86 42.00
CA PRO A 13 -8.06 -51.15 40.88
C PRO A 13 -8.68 -49.79 41.23
N HIS A 14 -8.38 -49.20 42.40
CA HIS A 14 -9.04 -47.94 42.83
C HIS A 14 -8.12 -46.69 42.80
N GLN A 15 -6.79 -46.84 42.68
CA GLN A 15 -5.88 -45.68 42.58
C GLN A 15 -5.49 -45.30 41.14
N MET A 16 -5.83 -46.14 40.16
CA MET A 16 -5.58 -45.86 38.74
C MET A 16 -6.52 -44.80 38.15
N THR A 17 -7.72 -44.57 38.70
CA THR A 17 -8.68 -43.62 38.12
C THR A 17 -8.24 -42.18 38.35
N PHE A 18 -7.80 -41.85 39.56
CA PHE A 18 -7.36 -40.50 39.93
C PHE A 18 -6.05 -40.09 39.24
N THR A 19 -5.07 -41.00 39.21
CA THR A 19 -3.78 -40.76 38.54
C THR A 19 -3.95 -40.59 37.03
N LYS A 20 -4.81 -41.40 36.39
CA LYS A 20 -5.19 -41.24 34.97
C LYS A 20 -5.95 -39.95 34.70
N ALA A 21 -6.84 -39.52 35.62
CA ALA A 21 -7.57 -38.26 35.48
C ALA A 21 -6.64 -37.04 35.59
N ILE A 22 -5.67 -37.06 36.51
CA ILE A 22 -4.68 -36.00 36.65
C ILE A 22 -3.78 -35.94 35.42
N THR A 23 -3.26 -37.07 34.93
CA THR A 23 -2.41 -37.06 33.74
C THR A 23 -3.19 -36.55 32.54
N LEU A 24 -4.43 -37.01 32.31
CA LEU A 24 -5.30 -36.48 31.25
C LEU A 24 -5.56 -34.97 31.39
N ASN A 25 -5.80 -34.46 32.61
CA ASN A 25 -6.00 -33.03 32.84
C ASN A 25 -4.71 -32.22 32.56
N ILE A 26 -3.55 -32.75 32.95
CA ILE A 26 -2.24 -32.15 32.65
C ILE A 26 -1.97 -32.16 31.14
N TYR A 27 -2.28 -33.26 30.44
CA TYR A 27 -2.14 -33.35 29.00
C TYR A 27 -3.09 -32.39 28.28
N THR A 28 -4.35 -32.28 28.71
CA THR A 28 -5.32 -31.34 28.13
C THR A 28 -4.92 -29.89 28.38
N LEU A 29 -4.49 -29.53 29.59
CA LEU A 29 -3.95 -28.19 29.89
C LEU A 29 -2.67 -27.89 29.11
N LYS A 30 -1.78 -28.88 28.94
CA LYS A 30 -0.55 -28.71 28.14
C LYS A 30 -0.85 -28.48 26.66
N MET A 31 -1.79 -29.26 26.10
CA MET A 31 -2.28 -29.09 24.72
C MET A 31 -2.90 -27.71 24.51
N GLU A 32 -3.68 -27.21 25.49
CA GLU A 32 -4.28 -25.88 25.42
C GLU A 32 -3.22 -24.76 25.40
N ARG A 33 -2.16 -24.88 26.20
CA ARG A 33 -1.02 -23.93 26.19
C ARG A 33 -0.27 -23.92 24.86
N GLU A 34 -0.01 -25.10 24.28
CA GLU A 34 0.66 -25.21 22.99
C GLU A 34 -0.19 -24.63 21.85
N ASN A 35 -1.50 -24.87 21.87
CA ASN A 35 -2.44 -24.28 20.90
C ASN A 35 -2.49 -22.75 20.98
N VAL A 36 -2.49 -22.20 22.21
CA VAL A 36 -2.45 -20.73 22.42
C VAL A 36 -1.12 -20.16 21.90
N LEU A 37 0.00 -20.83 22.16
CA LEU A 37 1.31 -20.40 21.65
C LEU A 37 1.36 -20.44 20.10
N LEU A 38 0.84 -21.49 19.48
CA LEU A 38 0.71 -21.62 18.03
C LEU A 38 -0.20 -20.52 17.44
N PHE A 39 -1.30 -20.19 18.12
CA PHE A 39 -2.16 -19.08 17.71
C PHE A 39 -1.44 -17.73 17.76
N LEU A 40 -0.69 -17.45 18.84
CA LEU A 40 0.06 -16.20 18.95
C LEU A 40 1.14 -16.07 17.87
N THR A 41 1.86 -17.15 17.57
CA THR A 41 2.90 -17.14 16.51
C THR A 41 2.29 -16.93 15.12
N THR A 42 1.16 -17.58 14.81
CA THR A 42 0.48 -17.38 13.51
C THR A 42 -0.05 -15.96 13.37
N VAL A 43 -0.59 -15.36 14.43
CA VAL A 43 -1.02 -13.95 14.44
C VAL A 43 0.19 -13.01 14.23
N GLN A 44 1.33 -13.27 14.87
CA GLN A 44 2.57 -12.49 14.70
C GLN A 44 3.09 -12.56 13.25
N ILE A 45 3.10 -13.76 12.65
CA ILE A 45 3.51 -13.97 11.26
C ILE A 45 2.55 -13.26 10.30
N ALA A 46 1.23 -13.35 10.53
CA ALA A 46 0.25 -12.66 9.71
C ALA A 46 0.39 -11.13 9.78
N ALA A 47 0.61 -10.58 10.99
CA ALA A 47 0.82 -9.15 11.18
C ALA A 47 2.09 -8.65 10.47
N THR A 48 3.19 -9.40 10.54
CA THR A 48 4.44 -9.07 9.84
C THR A 48 4.32 -9.20 8.32
N ALA A 49 3.60 -10.21 7.82
CA ALA A 49 3.28 -10.35 6.40
C ALA A 49 2.43 -9.18 5.89
N LEU A 50 1.43 -8.74 6.66
CA LEU A 50 0.59 -7.59 6.30
C LEU A 50 1.42 -6.28 6.26
N TYR A 51 2.26 -6.05 7.26
CA TYR A 51 3.12 -4.87 7.34
C TYR A 51 4.11 -4.80 6.16
N THR A 52 4.76 -5.92 5.83
CA THR A 52 5.70 -5.99 4.70
C THR A 52 4.98 -5.77 3.36
N ALA A 53 3.79 -6.36 3.16
CA ALA A 53 2.96 -6.13 1.99
C ALA A 53 2.53 -4.66 1.84
N TRP A 54 2.14 -4.00 2.93
CA TRP A 54 1.82 -2.57 2.93
C TRP A 54 3.05 -1.71 2.57
N LYS A 55 4.21 -2.01 3.15
CA LYS A 55 5.48 -1.32 2.88
C LYS A 55 5.90 -1.48 1.41
N LEU A 56 5.72 -2.68 0.83
CA LEU A 56 5.96 -2.96 -0.59
C LEU A 56 5.01 -2.18 -1.50
N ARG A 57 3.71 -2.10 -1.18
CA ARG A 57 2.75 -1.30 -1.97
C ARG A 57 3.12 0.18 -1.96
N LYS A 58 3.47 0.73 -0.79
CA LYS A 58 3.90 2.13 -0.66
C LYS A 58 5.17 2.36 -1.48
N THR A 59 6.21 1.56 -1.29
CA THR A 59 7.47 1.69 -2.03
C THR A 59 7.30 1.48 -3.54
N LYS A 60 6.43 0.58 -4.01
CA LYS A 60 6.11 0.43 -5.44
C LYS A 60 5.56 1.73 -6.03
N ARG A 61 4.68 2.43 -5.32
CA ARG A 61 4.16 3.75 -5.76
C ARG A 61 5.26 4.81 -5.84
N TRP A 62 6.26 4.76 -4.96
CA TRP A 62 7.41 5.67 -4.99
C TRP A 62 8.44 5.29 -6.06
N ARG A 63 8.77 4.00 -6.21
CA ARG A 63 9.70 3.48 -7.23
C ARG A 63 9.12 3.56 -8.65
N SER A 64 7.81 3.44 -8.80
CA SER A 64 7.12 3.63 -10.08
C SER A 64 7.02 5.11 -10.47
N ARG A 65 7.42 6.06 -9.61
CA ARG A 65 7.54 7.45 -10.04
C ARG A 65 8.73 7.54 -10.98
N ARG A 66 8.46 7.88 -12.23
CA ARG A 66 9.49 8.17 -13.23
C ARG A 66 10.43 9.32 -12.79
N TRP A 67 9.98 10.20 -11.89
CA TRP A 67 10.72 11.37 -11.43
C TRP A 67 10.37 11.68 -9.96
N TRP A 68 11.37 11.99 -9.12
CA TRP A 68 11.17 12.49 -7.75
C TRP A 68 10.65 13.94 -7.76
N VAL A 69 11.37 14.80 -8.49
CA VAL A 69 10.96 16.13 -8.93
C VAL A 69 11.04 16.12 -10.45
N ARG A 70 10.02 16.64 -11.14
CA ARG A 70 10.02 16.72 -12.61
C ARG A 70 11.00 17.83 -13.05
N PRO A 71 11.78 17.64 -14.13
CA PRO A 71 12.74 18.64 -14.61
C PRO A 71 12.07 19.99 -14.94
N ILE A 72 10.82 19.95 -15.38
CA ILE A 72 9.99 21.14 -15.63
C ILE A 72 9.76 22.02 -14.37
N MET A 73 9.86 21.44 -13.16
CA MET A 73 9.73 22.19 -11.91
C MET A 73 11.06 22.82 -11.47
N ALA A 74 12.20 22.27 -11.92
CA ALA A 74 13.52 22.79 -11.61
C ALA A 74 13.83 24.08 -12.39
N ARG A 75 13.26 24.24 -13.59
CA ARG A 75 13.46 25.41 -14.46
C ARG A 75 12.53 26.61 -14.16
N ARG A 76 11.68 26.51 -13.14
CA ARG A 76 10.70 27.57 -12.80
C ARG A 76 11.36 28.89 -12.44
N GLU A 77 12.48 28.85 -11.74
CA GLU A 77 13.19 30.07 -11.30
C GLU A 77 13.85 30.80 -12.47
N GLU A 78 14.22 30.09 -13.54
CA GLU A 78 14.96 30.67 -14.67
C GLU A 78 14.07 31.34 -15.72
N HIS A 79 12.83 30.87 -15.89
CA HIS A 79 12.04 31.18 -17.09
C HIS A 79 10.63 31.72 -16.81
N GLY A 80 10.27 31.92 -15.54
CA GLY A 80 8.94 32.36 -15.13
C GLY A 80 7.85 31.28 -15.29
N ASP A 81 6.82 31.34 -14.45
CA ASP A 81 5.87 30.24 -14.26
C ASP A 81 4.98 29.90 -15.47
N PHE A 82 4.75 30.82 -16.41
CA PHE A 82 3.65 30.68 -17.37
C PHE A 82 4.09 30.53 -18.84
N ALA A 83 4.93 31.43 -19.36
CA ALA A 83 5.23 31.48 -20.78
C ALA A 83 6.01 30.23 -21.25
N THR A 84 7.00 29.82 -20.47
CA THR A 84 7.95 28.78 -20.84
C THR A 84 7.47 27.40 -20.37
N LEU A 85 6.86 27.36 -19.18
CA LEU A 85 6.26 26.16 -18.60
C LEU A 85 5.15 25.58 -19.47
N PHE A 86 4.28 26.43 -20.01
CA PHE A 86 3.11 25.97 -20.75
C PHE A 86 3.46 25.37 -22.10
N GLN A 87 4.56 25.84 -22.72
CA GLN A 87 5.06 25.31 -23.98
C GLN A 87 5.67 23.91 -23.79
N GLU A 88 6.50 23.72 -22.76
CA GLU A 88 6.99 22.38 -22.37
C GLU A 88 5.86 21.43 -21.98
N LEU A 89 4.78 21.96 -21.37
CA LEU A 89 3.61 21.17 -21.00
C LEU A 89 2.92 20.54 -22.22
N LYS A 90 2.88 21.24 -23.36
CA LYS A 90 2.26 20.74 -24.59
C LYS A 90 3.00 19.53 -25.17
N GLU A 91 4.29 19.37 -24.86
CA GLU A 91 5.13 18.26 -25.35
C GLU A 91 4.90 16.94 -24.58
N ASP A 92 4.42 16.99 -23.33
CA ASP A 92 4.04 15.81 -22.53
C ASP A 92 2.50 15.78 -22.35
N PRO A 93 1.75 15.05 -23.20
CA PRO A 93 0.28 15.01 -23.14
C PRO A 93 -0.28 14.56 -21.79
N VAL A 94 0.45 13.69 -21.07
CA VAL A 94 0.04 13.18 -19.77
C VAL A 94 0.19 14.26 -18.71
N LEU A 95 1.25 15.04 -18.78
CA LEU A 95 1.48 16.17 -17.88
C LEU A 95 0.52 17.33 -18.19
N PHE A 96 0.31 17.62 -19.48
CA PHE A 96 -0.68 18.59 -19.95
C PHE A 96 -2.05 18.28 -19.36
N PHE A 97 -2.55 17.06 -19.56
CA PHE A 97 -3.86 16.64 -19.03
C PHE A 97 -3.94 16.72 -17.51
N ARG A 98 -2.87 16.38 -16.78
CA ARG A 98 -2.87 16.50 -15.32
C ARG A 98 -2.97 17.95 -14.83
N TYR A 99 -2.36 18.87 -15.56
CA TYR A 99 -2.31 20.29 -15.20
C TYR A 99 -3.57 21.04 -15.63
N THR A 100 -3.94 20.93 -16.91
CA THR A 100 -5.08 21.65 -17.51
C THR A 100 -6.40 20.90 -17.36
N ARG A 101 -6.37 19.61 -17.01
CA ARG A 101 -7.54 18.70 -17.02
C ARG A 101 -8.19 18.56 -18.39
N MET A 102 -7.43 18.83 -19.44
CA MET A 102 -7.89 18.86 -20.82
C MET A 102 -6.84 18.23 -21.75
N ASN A 103 -7.28 17.59 -22.82
CA ASN A 103 -6.37 17.09 -23.85
C ASN A 103 -5.85 18.26 -24.70
N VAL A 104 -4.63 18.14 -25.22
CA VAL A 104 -4.02 19.13 -26.12
C VAL A 104 -4.95 19.52 -27.31
N PRO A 105 -5.58 18.59 -28.04
CA PRO A 105 -6.50 18.95 -29.13
C PRO A 105 -7.72 19.73 -28.64
N THR A 106 -8.36 19.31 -27.55
CA THR A 106 -9.52 20.00 -26.95
C THR A 106 -9.16 21.42 -26.51
N PHE A 107 -7.93 21.62 -26.03
CA PHE A 107 -7.43 22.95 -25.69
C PHE A 107 -7.34 23.86 -26.92
N TYR A 108 -6.84 23.36 -28.05
CA TYR A 108 -6.78 24.14 -29.29
C TYR A 108 -8.16 24.43 -29.88
N GLU A 109 -9.09 23.48 -29.78
CA GLU A 109 -10.48 23.70 -30.18
C GLU A 109 -11.14 24.80 -29.34
N LEU A 110 -10.98 24.74 -28.01
CA LEU A 110 -11.45 25.79 -27.12
C LEU A 110 -10.78 27.13 -27.44
N LEU A 111 -9.45 27.12 -27.65
CA LEU A 111 -8.69 28.31 -27.99
C LEU A 111 -9.21 28.95 -29.28
N HIS A 112 -9.54 28.14 -30.30
CA HIS A 112 -10.11 28.64 -31.56
C HIS A 112 -11.46 29.33 -31.35
N LEU A 113 -12.33 28.76 -30.50
CA LEU A 113 -13.64 29.33 -30.19
C LEU A 113 -13.53 30.65 -29.43
N ILE A 114 -12.60 30.75 -28.47
CA ILE A 114 -12.48 31.95 -27.62
C ILE A 114 -11.57 33.02 -28.24
N SER A 115 -10.64 32.66 -29.13
CA SER A 115 -9.69 33.56 -29.79
C SER A 115 -10.33 34.86 -30.30
N PRO A 116 -11.45 34.85 -31.06
CA PRO A 116 -12.07 36.09 -31.54
C PRO A 116 -12.57 37.02 -30.41
N HIS A 117 -12.85 36.48 -29.22
CA HIS A 117 -13.38 37.23 -28.09
C HIS A 117 -12.30 37.75 -27.14
N ILE A 118 -11.12 37.11 -27.13
CA ILE A 118 -10.01 37.46 -26.22
C ILE A 118 -8.85 38.17 -26.93
N THR A 119 -8.81 38.13 -28.26
CA THR A 119 -7.77 38.83 -29.03
C THR A 119 -8.02 40.33 -28.92
N LYS A 120 -7.04 41.07 -28.38
CA LYS A 120 -7.09 42.54 -28.37
C LYS A 120 -7.33 43.03 -29.80
N ALA A 121 -8.43 43.75 -30.00
CA ALA A 121 -8.63 44.50 -31.23
C ALA A 121 -7.43 45.43 -31.41
N LYS A 122 -6.81 45.42 -32.59
CA LYS A 122 -5.81 46.44 -32.92
C LYS A 122 -6.52 47.79 -32.85
N CYS A 123 -6.15 48.63 -31.89
CA CYS A 123 -6.39 50.06 -32.00
C CYS A 123 -5.57 50.54 -33.20
N GLN A 124 -6.19 50.57 -34.37
CA GLN A 124 -5.64 51.24 -35.53
C GLN A 124 -5.76 52.73 -35.20
N ALA A 125 -4.71 53.28 -34.58
CA ALA A 125 -4.57 54.72 -34.43
C ALA A 125 -4.63 55.30 -35.84
N PHE A 126 -5.77 55.90 -36.13
CA PHE A 126 -6.13 56.51 -37.38
C PHE A 126 -5.25 57.77 -37.51
N TYR A 127 -4.04 57.60 -38.04
CA TYR A 127 -3.25 58.73 -38.55
C TYR A 127 -3.96 59.19 -39.83
N ILE A 128 -4.88 60.14 -39.67
CA ILE A 128 -5.41 60.93 -40.78
C ILE A 128 -4.37 61.99 -41.11
N SER A 129 -3.92 61.94 -42.37
CA SER A 129 -3.36 62.99 -43.23
C SER A 129 -2.30 63.93 -42.67
#